data_AF-A0A165BGF9-F1
#
_entry.id   AF-A0A165BGF9-F1
#
_cell.length_a   1.000
_cell.length_b   1.000
_cell.length_c   1.000
_cell.angle_alpha   90.00
_cell.angle_beta   90.00
_cell.angle_gamma   90.00
#
_symmetry.space_group_name_H-M   'P 1'
#
loop_
_entity.id
_entity.type
_entity.pdbx_description
1 polymer ?
#
loop_
_entity_poly.entity_id
_entity_poly.type
_entity_poly.pdbx_seq_one_letter_code
_entity_poly.pdbx_strand_id
1 'polypeptide(L)'
;MCDKGCQYDVNLLARFKVQFPDLAPLIEHLVVVINKLHLQGHKEDCHIVKAPQLTKGCGRTDGEGVERPWPHSNETAKITQDQNPGHRKDTFDDTNADWNYRKQVTMGE
;
A
#
# COMPACT_ATOMS: atom_id res chain seq x y z
N MET A 1 -3.86 4.53 -1.06
CA MET A 1 -3.09 4.95 0.12
C MET A 1 -1.77 4.20 0.09
N CYS A 2 -0.64 4.90 0.13
CA CYS A 2 0.70 4.32 0.01
C CYS A 2 1.72 5.37 0.47
N ASP A 3 2.80 4.95 1.14
CA ASP A 3 3.94 5.80 1.49
C ASP A 3 4.45 6.64 0.30
N LYS A 4 4.74 5.99 -0.83
CA LYS A 4 5.20 6.66 -2.05
C LYS A 4 4.11 7.31 -2.89
N GLY A 5 2.85 7.27 -2.45
CA GLY A 5 1.72 7.83 -3.19
C GLY A 5 1.94 9.30 -3.56
N CYS A 6 2.50 10.09 -2.63
CA CYS A 6 2.82 11.50 -2.86
C CYS A 6 3.73 11.75 -4.07
N GLN A 7 4.69 10.87 -4.32
CA GLN A 7 5.66 11.03 -5.41
C GLN A 7 5.03 10.68 -6.75
N TYR A 8 4.25 9.59 -6.79
CA TYR A 8 3.57 9.16 -8.01
C TYR A 8 2.47 10.14 -8.44
N ASP A 9 1.74 10.69 -7.48
CA ASP A 9 0.62 11.60 -7.70
C ASP A 9 0.99 12.80 -8.59
N VAL A 10 2.22 13.33 -8.45
CA VAL A 10 2.71 14.49 -9.21
C VAL A 10 2.52 14.34 -10.72
N ASN A 11 2.76 13.14 -11.25
CA ASN A 11 2.69 12.88 -12.69
C ASN A 11 1.63 11.83 -13.05
N LEU A 12 0.82 11.38 -12.08
CA LEU A 12 -0.09 10.27 -12.26
C LEU A 12 -1.09 10.55 -13.38
N LEU A 13 -1.82 11.66 -13.27
CA LEU A 13 -2.82 12.03 -14.26
C LEU A 13 -2.21 12.28 -15.65
N ALA A 14 -1.09 13.00 -15.71
CA ALA A 14 -0.42 13.30 -16.97
C ALA A 14 0.01 12.03 -17.72
N ARG A 15 0.56 11.04 -16.98
CA ARG A 15 0.94 9.74 -17.55
C ARG A 15 -0.27 8.95 -18.03
N PHE A 16 -1.36 8.95 -17.26
CA PHE A 16 -2.59 8.26 -17.67
C PHE A 16 -3.23 8.89 -18.90
N LYS A 17 -3.23 10.23 -19.03
CA LYS A 17 -3.73 10.90 -20.25
C LYS A 17 -2.99 10.44 -21.51
N VAL A 18 -1.70 10.13 -21.41
CA VAL A 18 -0.87 9.68 -22.54
C VAL A 18 -0.98 8.18 -22.79
N GLN A 19 -0.87 7.37 -21.74
CA GLN A 19 -0.76 5.91 -21.88
C GLN A 19 -2.10 5.19 -21.85
N PHE A 20 -3.07 5.73 -21.10
CA PHE A 20 -4.36 5.11 -20.82
C PHE A 20 -5.48 6.18 -20.81
N PRO A 21 -5.72 6.86 -21.95
CA PRO A 21 -6.65 7.99 -22.01
C PRO A 21 -8.07 7.62 -21.55
N ASP A 22 -8.53 6.39 -21.83
CA ASP A 22 -9.85 5.90 -21.42
C ASP A 22 -10.00 5.78 -19.90
N LEU A 23 -8.88 5.63 -19.17
CA LEU A 23 -8.85 5.54 -17.70
C LEU A 23 -8.54 6.90 -17.05
N ALA A 24 -8.11 7.91 -17.81
CA ALA A 24 -7.77 9.21 -17.26
C ALA A 24 -8.92 9.87 -16.47
N PRO A 25 -10.20 9.80 -16.89
CA PRO A 25 -11.31 10.35 -16.11
C PRO A 25 -11.44 9.73 -14.71
N LEU A 26 -11.14 8.43 -14.57
CA LEU A 26 -11.14 7.77 -13.26
C LEU A 26 -10.02 8.32 -12.36
N ILE A 27 -8.85 8.58 -12.94
CA ILE A 27 -7.69 9.11 -12.22
C ILE A 27 -7.90 10.57 -11.79
N GLU A 28 -8.65 11.37 -12.55
CA GLU A 28 -9.00 12.74 -12.15
C GLU A 28 -9.80 12.80 -10.84
N HIS A 29 -10.56 11.74 -10.54
CA HIS A 29 -11.32 11.62 -9.30
C HIS A 29 -10.59 10.84 -8.20
N LEU A 30 -9.38 10.33 -8.48
CA LEU A 30 -8.61 9.57 -7.50
C LEU A 30 -7.98 10.52 -6.46
N VAL A 31 -8.27 10.24 -5.18
CA VAL A 31 -7.62 10.95 -4.07
C VAL A 31 -6.47 10.11 -3.53
N VAL A 32 -5.24 10.59 -3.73
CA VAL A 32 -4.05 9.97 -3.15
C VAL A 32 -3.81 10.52 -1.75
N VAL A 33 -3.67 9.61 -0.79
CA VAL A 33 -3.39 9.86 0.63
C VAL A 33 -2.22 8.99 1.09
N ILE A 34 -1.52 9.43 2.14
CA ILE A 34 -0.33 8.78 2.70
C ILE A 34 -0.73 8.09 4.01
N ASN A 35 -0.08 6.97 4.35
CA ASN A 35 -0.31 6.33 5.63
C ASN A 35 0.11 7.25 6.80
N LYS A 36 -0.52 7.07 7.96
CA LYS A 36 -0.38 7.99 9.07
C LYS A 36 1.03 8.00 9.67
N LEU A 37 1.70 6.84 9.78
CA LEU A 37 3.05 6.76 10.33
C LEU A 37 4.03 7.49 9.40
N HIS A 38 3.88 7.24 8.11
CA HIS A 38 4.76 7.75 7.07
C HIS A 38 4.59 9.25 6.82
N LEU A 39 3.44 9.82 7.14
CA LEU A 39 3.14 11.23 6.94
C LEU A 39 4.25 12.15 7.49
N GLN A 40 4.83 11.82 8.65
CA GLN A 40 5.91 12.57 9.31
C GLN A 40 7.21 12.64 8.49
N GLY A 41 7.42 11.70 7.57
CA GLY A 41 8.56 11.67 6.66
C GLY A 41 8.39 12.57 5.42
N HIS A 42 7.24 13.21 5.24
CA HIS A 42 6.96 14.10 4.12
C HIS A 42 7.12 15.58 4.50
N LYS A 43 7.08 16.45 3.49
CA LYS A 43 7.00 17.90 3.69
C LYS A 43 5.70 18.29 4.41
N GLU A 44 5.73 19.42 5.12
CA GLU A 44 4.62 19.91 5.94
C GLU A 44 3.30 20.04 5.15
N ASP A 45 3.33 20.49 3.90
CA ASP A 45 2.13 20.57 3.05
C ASP A 45 1.37 19.23 2.97
N CYS A 46 2.11 18.11 2.92
CA CYS A 46 1.53 16.78 2.82
C CYS A 46 0.79 16.41 4.10
N HIS A 47 1.21 16.92 5.25
CA HIS A 47 0.59 16.61 6.54
C HIS A 47 -0.87 17.04 6.62
N ILE A 48 -1.30 17.95 5.74
CA ILE A 48 -2.70 18.40 5.67
C ILE A 48 -3.35 17.85 4.40
N VAL A 49 -2.74 18.05 3.23
CA VAL A 49 -3.35 17.72 1.93
C VAL A 49 -3.49 16.22 1.71
N LYS A 50 -2.58 15.42 2.29
CA LYS A 50 -2.52 13.96 2.07
C LYS A 50 -2.87 13.17 3.33
N ALA A 51 -3.31 13.84 4.38
CA ALA A 51 -3.70 13.20 5.64
C ALA A 51 -5.03 12.46 5.48
N PRO A 52 -5.07 11.15 5.74
CA PRO A 52 -6.31 10.40 5.59
C PRO A 52 -7.36 10.75 6.63
N GLN A 53 -6.95 11.23 7.80
CA GLN A 53 -7.90 11.66 8.83
C GLN A 53 -8.65 12.94 8.46
N LEU A 54 -8.12 13.71 7.50
CA LEU A 54 -8.73 14.92 6.95
C LEU A 54 -9.40 14.65 5.58
N THR A 55 -9.33 13.41 5.08
CA THR A 55 -9.85 13.03 3.77
C THR A 55 -11.23 12.39 3.91
N LYS A 56 -12.22 12.94 3.20
CA LYS A 56 -13.60 12.43 3.22
C LYS A 56 -13.64 10.97 2.74
N GLY A 57 -14.31 10.12 3.50
CA GLY A 57 -14.53 8.71 3.14
C GLY A 57 -13.43 7.74 3.58
N CYS A 58 -12.31 8.21 4.12
CA CYS A 58 -11.25 7.32 4.63
C CYS A 58 -11.59 6.63 5.97
N GLY A 59 -12.57 7.16 6.71
CA GLY A 59 -12.91 6.65 8.04
C GLY A 59 -11.75 6.78 9.04
N ARG A 60 -11.84 6.05 10.16
CA ARG A 60 -10.77 6.04 11.17
C ARG A 60 -9.79 4.90 10.88
N THR A 61 -8.76 5.21 10.12
CA THR A 61 -7.67 4.27 9.79
C THR A 61 -6.30 4.96 9.90
N ASP A 62 -5.27 4.17 10.18
CA ASP A 62 -3.88 4.58 10.04
C ASP A 62 -3.30 4.27 8.65
N GLY A 63 -3.97 3.42 7.86
CA GLY A 63 -3.53 3.04 6.52
C GLY A 63 -2.44 1.96 6.47
N GLU A 64 -1.78 1.70 7.59
CA GLU A 64 -0.58 0.86 7.69
C GLU A 64 -0.86 -0.62 7.46
N GLY A 65 -2.13 -1.05 7.48
CA GLY A 65 -2.50 -2.46 7.40
C GLY A 65 -1.94 -3.21 6.19
N VAL A 66 -1.75 -2.52 5.05
CA VAL A 66 -1.16 -3.10 3.84
C VAL A 66 0.36 -3.23 3.91
N GLU A 67 1.03 -2.44 4.76
CA GLU A 67 2.50 -2.39 4.91
C GLU A 67 3.00 -3.19 6.12
N ARG A 68 2.13 -3.42 7.12
CA ARG A 68 2.41 -4.29 8.28
C ARG A 68 2.96 -5.69 7.96
N PRO A 69 2.57 -6.40 6.87
CA PRO A 69 3.15 -7.70 6.55
C PRO A 69 4.56 -7.62 5.94
N TRP A 70 5.04 -6.45 5.51
CA TRP A 70 6.32 -6.35 4.78
C TRP A 70 7.53 -6.93 5.51
N PRO A 71 7.71 -6.77 6.83
CA PRO A 71 8.80 -7.45 7.54
C PRO A 71 8.76 -8.97 7.37
N HIS A 72 7.57 -9.58 7.42
CA HIS A 72 7.39 -11.01 7.23
C HIS A 72 7.61 -11.44 5.78
N SER A 73 7.17 -10.63 4.81
CA SER A 73 7.47 -10.86 3.40
C SER A 73 8.98 -10.78 3.13
N ASN A 74 9.71 -9.89 3.82
CA ASN A 74 11.17 -9.80 3.72
C ASN A 74 11.86 -11.04 4.29
N GLU A 75 11.35 -11.63 5.38
CA GLU A 75 11.84 -12.91 5.90
C GLU A 75 11.58 -14.06 4.92
N THR A 76 10.38 -14.13 4.37
CA THR A 76 10.01 -15.09 3.32
C THR A 76 10.94 -14.93 2.11
N ALA A 77 11.21 -13.69 1.69
CA ALA A 77 12.12 -13.42 0.57
C ALA A 77 13.55 -13.94 0.83
N LYS A 78 14.03 -13.93 2.08
CA LYS A 78 15.36 -14.44 2.45
C LYS A 78 15.43 -15.97 2.38
N ILE A 79 14.41 -16.68 2.86
CA ILE A 79 14.43 -18.15 2.87
C ILE A 79 14.14 -18.78 1.50
N THR A 80 13.63 -17.98 0.56
CA THR A 80 13.25 -18.44 -0.79
C THR A 80 14.24 -18.04 -1.89
N GLN A 81 15.42 -17.52 -1.53
CA GLN A 81 16.40 -17.02 -2.51
C GLN A 81 16.90 -18.10 -3.47
N ASP A 82 17.12 -19.31 -2.95
CA ASP A 82 17.66 -20.46 -3.70
C ASP A 82 16.58 -21.42 -4.21
N GLN A 83 15.30 -21.11 -3.96
CA GLN A 83 14.19 -21.94 -4.42
C GLN A 83 13.94 -21.74 -5.92
N ASN A 84 13.49 -22.80 -6.59
CA ASN A 84 12.99 -22.68 -7.94
C ASN A 84 11.73 -21.76 -7.99
N PRO A 85 11.38 -21.19 -9.15
CA PRO A 85 10.28 -20.22 -9.25
C PRO A 85 8.92 -20.75 -8.76
N GLY A 86 8.63 -22.03 -8.96
CA GLY A 86 7.38 -22.65 -8.50
C GLY A 86 7.34 -22.74 -6.97
N HIS A 87 8.36 -23.35 -6.37
CA HIS A 87 8.45 -23.48 -4.92
C HIS A 87 8.49 -22.13 -4.22
N ARG A 88 9.16 -21.13 -4.81
CA ARG A 88 9.17 -19.76 -4.30
C ARG A 88 7.76 -19.19 -4.27
N LYS A 89 7.00 -19.36 -5.35
CA LYS A 89 5.61 -18.91 -5.39
C LYS A 89 4.77 -19.60 -4.32
N ASP A 90 4.84 -20.92 -4.22
CA ASP A 90 4.06 -21.69 -3.25
C ASP A 90 4.40 -21.27 -1.81
N THR A 91 5.69 -21.08 -1.50
CA THR A 91 6.14 -20.62 -0.18
C THR A 91 5.58 -19.22 0.15
N PHE A 92 5.53 -18.31 -0.83
CA PHE A 92 4.94 -16.98 -0.62
C PHE A 92 3.42 -17.03 -0.46
N ASP A 93 2.73 -17.90 -1.19
CA ASP A 93 1.29 -18.06 -1.06
C ASP A 93 0.93 -18.63 0.32
N ASP A 94 1.70 -19.62 0.81
CA ASP A 94 1.53 -20.23 2.13
C ASP A 94 1.77 -19.22 3.28
N THR A 95 2.86 -18.43 3.23
CA THR A 95 3.13 -17.43 4.28
C THR A 95 2.12 -16.30 4.30
N ASN A 96 1.65 -15.85 3.13
CA ASN A 96 0.58 -14.87 3.04
C ASN A 96 -0.76 -15.43 3.55
N ALA A 97 -1.05 -16.72 3.29
CA ALA A 97 -2.24 -17.39 3.79
C ALA A 97 -2.21 -17.52 5.32
N ASP A 98 -1.08 -17.92 5.92
CA ASP A 98 -0.89 -17.94 7.37
C ASP A 98 -1.11 -16.55 7.98
N TRP A 99 -0.51 -15.51 7.39
CA TRP A 99 -0.70 -14.14 7.87
C TRP A 99 -2.16 -13.70 7.82
N ASN A 100 -2.89 -14.07 6.75
CA ASN A 100 -4.32 -13.83 6.64
C ASN A 100 -5.13 -14.57 7.71
N TYR A 101 -4.82 -15.85 7.94
CA TYR A 101 -5.47 -16.66 8.96
C TYR A 101 -5.24 -16.08 10.35
N ARG A 102 -3.99 -15.76 10.71
CA ARG A 102 -3.63 -15.15 12.00
C ARG A 102 -4.41 -13.89 12.26
N LYS A 103 -4.48 -12.97 11.29
CA LYS A 103 -5.31 -11.76 11.42
C LYS A 103 -6.78 -12.09 11.67
N GLN A 104 -7.33 -13.10 11.00
CA GLN A 104 -8.75 -13.46 11.17
C GLN A 104 -9.03 -14.01 12.56
N VAL A 105 -8.18 -14.88 13.08
CA VAL A 105 -8.40 -15.53 14.38
C VAL A 105 -8.03 -14.64 15.57
N THR A 106 -7.10 -13.69 15.40
CA THR A 106 -6.72 -12.75 16.46
C THR A 106 -7.44 -11.40 16.35
N MET A 107 -8.40 -11.24 15.43
CA MET A 107 -9.18 -10.01 15.33
C MET A 107 -10.16 -9.92 16.50
N GLY A 108 -9.84 -9.09 17.51
CA GLY A 108 -10.71 -8.81 18.66
C GLY A 108 -10.12 -9.21 20.03
N GLU A 109 -8.94 -9.82 20.05
CA GLU A 109 -8.06 -9.89 21.23
C GLU A 109 -7.27 -8.58 21.40
#